data_AF-A0A919NSR9-F1
#
_entry.id   AF-A0A919NSR9-F1
#
_cell.length_a   1.000
_cell.length_b   1.000
_cell.length_c   1.000
_cell.angle_alpha   90.00
_cell.angle_beta   90.00
_cell.angle_gamma   90.00
#
_symmetry.space_group_name_H-M   'P 1'
#
loop_
_entity.id
_entity.type
_entity.pdbx_description
1 polymer ?
#
loop_
_entity_poly.entity_id
_entity_poly.type
_entity_poly.pdbx_seq_one_letter_code
_entity_poly.pdbx_strand_id
1 'polypeptide(L)'
;MANDVSIDEKTSRWTATGRLARWLLGALSLVGGLTWILVTTHGWVDLGVGLVLAAAGLVLLMPHRIQLPRRLTALVMVVFALVGTAAGLAALTERTCCAYAVIADRGWPFTWLQKGAIADDPATAQRLADASNWNVDLVSLATNVLIWAYAGMLLVVIGVLVRRTRSDHRVPQAG
;
A
#
# COMPACT_ATOMS: atom_id res chain seq x y z
N MET A 1 9.63 -37.77 29.13
CA MET A 1 9.71 -36.40 29.71
C MET A 1 10.68 -35.48 28.93
N ALA A 2 10.88 -35.63 27.62
CA ALA A 2 11.82 -34.80 26.84
C ALA A 2 11.16 -33.89 25.77
N ASN A 3 9.83 -33.91 25.65
CA ASN A 3 9.14 -33.21 24.55
C ASN A 3 8.68 -31.77 24.88
N ASP A 4 8.53 -31.43 26.17
CA ASP A 4 7.96 -30.12 26.55
C ASP A 4 8.92 -28.95 26.37
N VAL A 5 10.24 -29.18 26.40
CA VAL A 5 11.24 -28.11 26.25
C VAL A 5 11.31 -27.60 24.80
N SER A 6 10.95 -28.42 23.80
CA SER A 6 11.11 -28.06 22.38
C SER A 6 10.01 -27.13 21.82
N ILE A 7 8.83 -27.10 22.47
CA ILE A 7 7.69 -26.30 22.00
C ILE A 7 7.86 -24.83 22.43
N ASP A 8 8.44 -24.58 23.60
CA ASP A 8 8.56 -23.24 24.17
C ASP A 8 9.65 -22.39 23.50
N GLU A 9 10.72 -23.02 22.98
CA GLU A 9 11.77 -22.27 22.26
C GLU A 9 11.27 -21.76 20.89
N LYS A 10 10.43 -22.56 20.20
CA LYS A 10 9.88 -22.17 18.90
C LYS A 10 8.95 -20.98 19.04
N THR A 11 7.99 -21.02 19.97
CA THR A 11 7.02 -19.93 20.20
C THR A 11 7.71 -18.61 20.53
N SER A 12 8.77 -18.63 21.35
CA SER A 12 9.57 -17.44 21.68
C SER A 12 10.22 -16.80 20.45
N ARG A 13 10.89 -17.60 19.60
CA ARG A 13 11.58 -17.09 18.39
C ARG A 13 10.62 -16.48 17.38
N TRP A 14 9.45 -17.07 17.17
CA TRP A 14 8.43 -16.52 16.26
C TRP A 14 7.90 -15.15 16.69
N THR A 15 7.77 -14.90 17.99
CA THR A 15 7.31 -13.61 18.50
C THR A 15 8.35 -12.49 18.36
N ALA A 16 9.63 -12.82 18.56
CA ALA A 16 10.74 -11.87 18.38
C ALA A 16 10.90 -11.45 16.91
N THR A 17 10.89 -12.42 15.99
CA THR A 17 10.99 -12.16 14.54
C THR A 17 9.83 -11.31 14.04
N GLY A 18 8.60 -11.60 14.47
CA GLY A 18 7.43 -10.81 14.09
C GLY A 18 7.49 -9.35 14.58
N ARG A 19 8.03 -9.14 15.79
CA ARG A 19 8.22 -7.80 16.35
C ARG A 19 9.26 -7.00 15.57
N LEU A 20 10.39 -7.64 15.25
CA LEU A 20 11.46 -7.03 14.47
C LEU A 20 10.99 -6.67 13.06
N ALA A 21 10.33 -7.61 12.37
CA ALA A 21 9.79 -7.39 11.04
C ALA A 21 8.80 -6.22 11.01
N ARG A 22 7.89 -6.15 11.98
CA ARG A 22 6.96 -5.02 12.12
C ARG A 22 7.69 -3.69 12.34
N TRP A 23 8.71 -3.68 13.18
CA TRP A 23 9.48 -2.47 13.47
C TRP A 23 10.25 -1.98 12.25
N LEU A 24 10.96 -2.88 11.56
CA LEU A 24 11.69 -2.58 10.33
C LEU A 24 10.74 -2.09 9.24
N LEU A 25 9.63 -2.79 9.03
CA LEU A 25 8.63 -2.39 8.04
C LEU A 25 8.03 -1.01 8.36
N GLY A 26 7.76 -0.74 9.64
CA GLY A 26 7.28 0.55 10.11
C GLY A 26 8.29 1.67 9.89
N ALA A 27 9.55 1.45 10.25
CA ALA A 27 10.64 2.42 10.06
C ALA A 27 10.90 2.69 8.57
N LEU A 28 11.00 1.65 7.74
CA LEU A 28 11.21 1.79 6.30
C LEU A 28 10.03 2.51 5.63
N SER A 29 8.79 2.20 6.02
CA SER A 29 7.60 2.88 5.47
C SER A 29 7.56 4.35 5.89
N LEU A 30 7.94 4.66 7.14
CA LEU A 30 8.00 6.04 7.64
C LEU A 30 9.06 6.86 6.91
N VAL A 31 10.30 6.35 6.85
CA VAL A 31 11.41 7.03 6.18
C VAL A 31 11.09 7.17 4.69
N GLY A 32 10.67 6.08 4.03
CA GLY A 32 10.28 6.11 2.62
C GLY A 32 9.16 7.10 2.34
N GLY A 33 8.12 7.14 3.16
CA GLY A 33 7.01 8.10 3.02
C GLY A 33 7.45 9.56 3.20
N LEU A 34 8.27 9.85 4.22
CA LEU A 34 8.81 11.20 4.43
C LEU A 34 9.75 11.63 3.32
N THR A 35 10.66 10.76 2.88
CA THR A 35 11.53 11.01 1.74
C THR A 35 10.71 11.26 0.48
N TRP A 36 9.65 10.48 0.26
CA TRP A 36 8.74 10.68 -0.86
C TRP A 36 8.12 12.07 -0.82
N ILE A 37 7.51 12.48 0.31
CA ILE A 37 6.92 13.82 0.48
C ILE A 37 7.93 14.93 0.18
N LEU A 38 9.16 14.78 0.66
CA LEU A 38 10.22 15.78 0.45
C LEU A 38 10.66 15.89 -1.02
N VAL A 39 10.67 14.77 -1.74
CA VAL A 39 11.09 14.73 -3.15
C VAL A 39 9.94 15.12 -4.09
N THR A 40 8.71 14.75 -3.76
CA THR A 40 7.51 14.96 -4.61
C THR A 40 6.64 16.09 -4.08
N THR A 41 7.15 17.31 -4.17
CA THR A 41 6.41 18.52 -3.76
C THR A 41 5.38 19.00 -4.78
N HIS A 42 5.25 18.35 -5.93
CA HIS A 42 4.55 18.90 -7.10
C HIS A 42 3.19 18.24 -7.42
N GLY A 43 2.76 17.22 -6.67
CA GLY A 43 1.53 16.46 -6.97
C GLY A 43 0.70 16.09 -5.74
N TRP A 44 -0.61 16.33 -5.79
CA TRP A 44 -1.55 15.93 -4.73
C TRP A 44 -1.59 14.42 -4.50
N VAL A 45 -1.47 13.64 -5.59
CA VAL A 45 -1.42 12.17 -5.52
C VAL A 45 -0.13 11.73 -4.81
N ASP A 46 1.00 12.34 -5.15
CA ASP A 46 2.30 11.99 -4.56
C ASP A 46 2.34 12.32 -3.06
N LEU A 47 1.81 13.48 -2.67
CA LEU A 47 1.63 13.85 -1.26
C LEU A 47 0.73 12.84 -0.54
N GLY A 48 -0.35 12.40 -1.18
CA GLY A 48 -1.26 11.38 -0.64
C GLY A 48 -0.56 10.05 -0.39
N VAL A 49 0.23 9.57 -1.35
CA VAL A 49 1.02 8.34 -1.23
C VAL A 49 2.03 8.44 -0.08
N GLY A 50 2.80 9.53 -0.05
CA GLY A 50 3.77 9.77 1.00
C GLY A 50 3.13 9.85 2.39
N LEU A 51 1.96 10.51 2.50
CA LEU A 51 1.20 10.60 3.74
C LEU A 51 0.70 9.22 4.20
N VAL A 52 0.17 8.41 3.29
CA VAL A 52 -0.30 7.04 3.60
C VAL A 52 0.86 6.19 4.12
N LEU A 53 2.04 6.23 3.46
CA LEU A 53 3.23 5.51 3.89
C LEU A 53 3.73 5.98 5.27
N ALA A 54 3.80 7.29 5.48
CA ALA A 54 4.25 7.88 6.74
C ALA A 54 3.30 7.54 7.90
N ALA A 55 1.99 7.72 7.71
CA ALA A 55 0.99 7.42 8.73
C ALA A 55 0.93 5.92 9.05
N ALA A 56 1.00 5.06 8.04
CA ALA A 56 1.05 3.60 8.24
C ALA A 56 2.32 3.18 8.98
N GLY A 57 3.49 3.74 8.60
CA GLY A 57 4.76 3.51 9.31
C GLY A 57 4.68 3.89 10.78
N LEU A 58 4.09 5.05 11.08
CA LEU A 58 3.86 5.52 12.46
C LEU A 58 2.95 4.56 13.25
N VAL A 59 1.86 4.09 12.65
CA VAL A 59 0.94 3.10 13.26
C VAL A 59 1.66 1.78 13.55
N LEU A 60 2.55 1.33 12.66
CA LEU A 60 3.33 0.11 12.87
C LEU A 60 4.33 0.26 14.02
N LEU A 61 4.94 1.44 14.17
CA LEU A 61 5.90 1.76 15.23
C LEU A 61 5.26 1.98 16.61
N MET A 62 3.95 2.25 16.68
CA MET A 62 3.23 2.46 17.94
C MET A 62 2.24 1.33 18.29
N PRO A 63 2.67 0.07 18.41
CA PRO A 63 1.77 -1.06 18.67
C PRO A 63 1.04 -0.95 20.02
N HIS A 64 1.63 -0.28 21.00
CA HIS A 64 1.04 -0.14 22.35
C HIS A 64 -0.11 0.87 22.43
N ARG A 65 -0.21 1.83 21.50
CA ARG A 65 -1.23 2.88 21.55
C ARG A 65 -2.57 2.43 20.97
N ILE A 66 -2.55 1.54 19.98
CA ILE A 66 -3.74 1.15 19.22
C ILE A 66 -3.87 -0.38 19.24
N GLN A 67 -4.76 -0.87 20.10
CA GLN A 67 -5.14 -2.29 20.11
C GLN A 67 -6.06 -2.56 18.92
N LEU A 68 -5.47 -2.93 17.79
CA LEU A 68 -6.20 -3.27 16.58
C LEU A 68 -6.61 -4.75 16.60
N PRO A 69 -7.88 -5.08 16.30
CA PRO A 69 -8.29 -6.46 16.11
C PRO A 69 -7.56 -7.05 14.91
N ARG A 70 -6.59 -7.94 15.17
CA ARG A 70 -5.64 -8.44 14.16
C ARG A 70 -6.34 -9.07 12.94
N ARG A 71 -7.36 -9.90 13.18
CA ARG A 71 -8.12 -10.58 12.12
C ARG A 71 -8.89 -9.60 11.23
N LEU A 72 -9.59 -8.64 11.85
CA LEU A 72 -10.34 -7.62 11.13
C LEU A 72 -9.39 -6.72 10.32
N THR A 73 -8.27 -6.31 10.92
CA THR A 73 -7.29 -5.46 10.23
C THR A 73 -6.71 -6.18 9.01
N ALA A 74 -6.30 -7.44 9.16
CA ALA A 74 -5.80 -8.24 8.04
C ALA A 74 -6.86 -8.40 6.93
N LEU A 75 -8.11 -8.68 7.29
CA LEU A 75 -9.21 -8.80 6.32
C LEU A 75 -9.43 -7.49 5.56
N VAL A 76 -9.48 -6.35 6.25
CA VAL A 76 -9.66 -5.03 5.62
C VAL A 76 -8.47 -4.68 4.72
N MET A 77 -7.24 -4.95 5.16
CA MET A 77 -6.05 -4.72 4.33
C MET A 77 -6.11 -5.52 3.01
N VAL A 78 -6.47 -6.81 3.08
CA VAL A 78 -6.58 -7.67 1.89
C VAL A 78 -7.69 -7.17 0.96
N VAL A 79 -8.87 -6.84 1.49
CA VAL A 79 -9.99 -6.32 0.69
C VAL A 79 -9.59 -5.02 0.00
N PHE A 80 -8.98 -4.07 0.72
CA PHE A 80 -8.57 -2.80 0.12
C PHE A 80 -7.45 -2.98 -0.91
N ALA A 81 -6.49 -3.87 -0.66
CA ALA A 81 -5.45 -4.20 -1.63
C ALA A 81 -6.04 -4.73 -2.96
N LEU A 82 -7.02 -5.63 -2.87
CA LEU A 82 -7.71 -6.19 -4.05
C LEU A 82 -8.53 -5.12 -4.77
N VAL A 83 -9.36 -4.37 -4.03
CA VAL A 83 -10.20 -3.30 -4.61
C VAL A 83 -9.35 -2.22 -5.26
N GLY A 84 -8.28 -1.80 -4.61
CA GLY A 84 -7.36 -0.79 -5.13
C GLY A 84 -6.58 -1.25 -6.36
N THR A 85 -6.14 -2.51 -6.38
CA THR A 85 -5.47 -3.10 -7.56
C THR A 85 -6.44 -3.24 -8.72
N ALA A 86 -7.69 -3.66 -8.46
CA ALA A 86 -8.75 -3.73 -9.46
C ALA A 86 -9.14 -2.34 -10.00
N ALA A 87 -9.19 -1.32 -9.13
CA ALA A 87 -9.41 0.06 -9.53
C ALA A 87 -8.25 0.58 -10.41
N GLY A 88 -7.00 0.22 -10.07
CA GLY A 88 -5.83 0.53 -10.87
C GLY A 88 -5.87 -0.09 -12.28
N LEU A 89 -6.46 -1.28 -12.45
CA LEU A 89 -6.67 -1.88 -13.77
C LEU A 89 -7.63 -1.09 -14.66
N ALA A 90 -8.61 -0.39 -14.05
CA ALA A 90 -9.55 0.45 -14.78
C ALA A 90 -8.97 1.81 -15.17
N ALA A 91 -7.93 2.27 -14.48
CA ALA A 91 -7.22 3.52 -14.78
C ALA A 91 -6.29 3.31 -15.99
N LEU A 92 -6.83 3.51 -17.19
CA LEU A 92 -6.05 3.52 -18.43
C LEU A 92 -5.52 4.93 -18.70
N THR A 93 -4.21 5.03 -18.88
CA THR A 93 -3.57 6.26 -19.37
C THR A 93 -2.89 5.95 -20.68
N GLU A 94 -3.36 6.55 -21.76
CA GLU A 94 -2.72 6.47 -23.06
C GLU A 94 -1.87 7.73 -23.27
N ARG A 95 -0.62 7.54 -23.66
CA ARG A 95 0.32 8.62 -23.97
C ARG A 95 0.90 8.38 -25.36
N THR A 96 0.67 9.33 -26.24
CA THR A 96 1.38 9.43 -27.52
C THR A 96 2.56 10.37 -27.32
N CYS A 97 3.80 9.84 -27.33
CA CYS A 97 4.99 10.71 -27.33
C CYS A 97 5.67 10.72 -28.69
N CYS A 98 6.31 11.86 -28.97
CA CYS A 98 7.50 11.91 -29.81
C CYS A 98 7.23 11.43 -31.25
N ALA A 99 6.02 11.74 -31.79
CA ALA A 99 5.46 11.36 -33.09
C ALA A 99 5.37 9.85 -33.41
N TYR A 100 6.13 9.01 -32.70
CA TYR A 100 6.49 7.66 -33.13
C TYR A 100 6.33 6.61 -32.02
N ALA A 101 5.88 7.00 -30.82
CA ALA A 101 5.70 6.10 -29.69
C ALA A 101 4.27 6.13 -29.16
N VAL A 102 3.64 4.95 -29.10
CA VAL A 102 2.36 4.74 -28.43
C VAL A 102 2.63 3.92 -27.18
N ILE A 103 2.27 4.47 -26.03
CA ILE A 103 2.38 3.81 -24.73
C ILE A 103 1.01 3.84 -24.06
N ALA A 104 0.52 2.66 -23.65
CA ALA A 104 -0.66 2.51 -22.84
C ALA A 104 -0.27 1.92 -21.49
N ASP A 105 -0.56 2.67 -20.43
CA ASP A 105 -0.25 2.31 -19.06
C ASP A 105 -1.54 2.04 -18.28
N ARG A 106 -1.47 1.09 -17.34
CA ARG A 106 -2.49 0.86 -16.32
C ARG A 106 -1.86 0.79 -14.95
N GLY A 107 -2.65 1.18 -13.97
CA GLY A 107 -2.29 1.20 -12.57
C GLY A 107 -2.45 2.57 -11.95
N TRP A 108 -2.86 2.58 -10.69
CA TRP A 108 -2.99 3.79 -9.89
C TRP A 108 -2.80 3.45 -8.40
N PRO A 109 -1.96 4.18 -7.64
CA PRO A 109 -1.25 5.41 -8.05
C PRO A 109 0.00 5.17 -8.91
N PHE A 110 0.50 3.94 -8.96
CA PHE A 110 1.66 3.59 -9.78
C PHE A 110 1.25 2.79 -11.01
N THR A 111 1.88 3.08 -12.14
CA THR A 111 1.76 2.27 -13.36
C THR A 111 2.53 0.97 -13.17
N TRP A 112 1.83 -0.16 -13.25
CA TRP A 112 2.44 -1.48 -13.05
C TRP A 112 2.15 -2.45 -14.19
N LEU A 113 1.33 -2.02 -15.15
CA LEU A 113 1.05 -2.76 -16.36
C LEU A 113 1.20 -1.82 -17.55
N GLN A 114 2.09 -2.16 -18.47
CA GLN A 114 2.42 -1.29 -19.61
C GLN A 114 2.43 -2.10 -20.90
N LYS A 115 1.93 -1.50 -21.97
CA LYS A 115 2.14 -1.98 -23.34
C LYS A 115 2.51 -0.80 -24.23
N GLY A 116 3.26 -1.05 -25.30
CA GLY A 116 3.63 0.02 -26.21
C GLY A 116 4.55 -0.44 -27.31
N ALA A 117 4.66 0.39 -28.33
CA ALA A 117 5.56 0.17 -29.45
C ALA A 117 6.06 1.50 -30.01
N ILE A 118 7.20 1.42 -30.70
CA ILE A 118 7.83 2.54 -31.40
C ILE A 118 7.92 2.16 -32.88
N ALA A 119 7.54 3.07 -33.78
CA ALA A 119 7.65 2.90 -35.23
C ALA A 119 7.78 4.23 -35.96
N ASP A 120 8.27 4.21 -37.20
CA ASP A 120 8.51 5.41 -38.01
C ASP A 120 7.24 6.16 -38.45
N ASP A 121 6.06 5.61 -38.17
CA ASP A 121 4.78 6.26 -38.39
C ASP A 121 3.76 5.89 -37.29
N PRO A 122 2.82 6.79 -36.96
CA PRO A 122 1.90 6.59 -35.84
C PRO A 122 0.92 5.43 -36.07
N ALA A 123 0.55 5.12 -37.33
CA ALA A 123 -0.40 4.05 -37.62
C ALA A 123 0.25 2.68 -37.40
N THR A 124 1.51 2.51 -37.81
CA THR A 124 2.29 1.30 -37.55
C THR A 124 2.60 1.17 -36.06
N ALA A 125 2.95 2.27 -35.38
CA ALA A 125 3.18 2.26 -33.94
C ALA A 125 1.94 1.79 -33.16
N GLN A 126 0.74 2.27 -33.54
CA GLN A 126 -0.52 1.83 -32.93
C GLN A 126 -0.77 0.34 -33.17
N ARG A 127 -0.62 -0.15 -34.41
CA ARG A 127 -0.83 -1.57 -34.74
C ARG A 127 0.12 -2.48 -33.96
N LEU A 128 1.40 -2.08 -33.86
CA LEU A 128 2.40 -2.82 -33.08
C LEU A 128 2.08 -2.78 -31.57
N ALA A 129 1.65 -1.63 -31.05
CA ALA A 129 1.26 -1.51 -29.64
C ALA A 129 0.03 -2.36 -29.31
N ASP A 130 -0.93 -2.47 -30.23
CA ASP A 130 -2.11 -3.34 -30.06
C ASP A 130 -1.80 -4.83 -30.21
N ALA A 131 -0.78 -5.18 -31.00
CA ALA A 131 -0.25 -6.54 -31.10
C ALA A 131 0.71 -6.91 -29.95
N SER A 132 1.21 -5.93 -29.20
CA SER A 132 2.16 -6.14 -28.10
C SER A 132 1.50 -6.75 -26.86
N ASN A 133 2.22 -7.62 -26.16
CA ASN A 133 1.78 -8.17 -24.89
C ASN A 133 1.98 -7.14 -23.76
N TRP A 134 1.10 -7.20 -22.76
CA TRP A 134 1.27 -6.42 -21.54
C TRP A 134 2.50 -6.89 -20.75
N ASN A 135 3.34 -5.95 -20.35
CA ASN A 135 4.44 -6.17 -19.43
C ASN A 135 4.01 -5.76 -18.01
N VAL A 136 4.30 -6.63 -17.03
CA VAL A 136 3.99 -6.41 -15.62
C VAL A 136 5.26 -5.97 -14.89
N ASP A 137 5.27 -4.75 -14.36
CA ASP A 137 6.27 -4.33 -13.40
C ASP A 137 5.87 -4.81 -12.00
N LEU A 138 6.48 -5.92 -11.57
CA LEU A 138 6.22 -6.55 -10.28
C LEU A 138 6.53 -5.62 -9.09
N VAL A 139 7.51 -4.73 -9.20
CA VAL A 139 7.89 -3.82 -8.11
C VAL A 139 6.82 -2.75 -7.95
N SER A 140 6.37 -2.17 -9.05
CA SER A 140 5.27 -1.20 -9.05
C SER A 140 3.95 -1.84 -8.60
N LEU A 141 3.67 -3.09 -9.02
CA LEU A 141 2.49 -3.83 -8.57
C LEU A 141 2.52 -4.10 -7.06
N ALA A 142 3.66 -4.57 -6.53
CA ALA A 142 3.82 -4.83 -5.11
C ALA A 142 3.67 -3.55 -4.29
N THR A 143 4.23 -2.44 -4.75
CA THR A 143 4.10 -1.12 -4.11
C THR A 143 2.65 -0.65 -4.12
N ASN A 144 1.95 -0.83 -5.25
CA ASN A 144 0.52 -0.52 -5.37
C ASN A 144 -0.32 -1.30 -4.35
N VAL A 145 -0.12 -2.62 -4.28
CA VAL A 145 -0.79 -3.51 -3.32
C VAL A 145 -0.52 -3.07 -1.89
N LEU A 146 0.74 -2.73 -1.57
CA LEU A 146 1.15 -2.29 -0.24
C LEU A 146 0.46 -0.98 0.17
N ILE A 147 0.40 0.01 -0.71
CA ILE A 147 -0.26 1.30 -0.43
C ILE A 147 -1.73 1.09 -0.12
N TRP A 148 -2.43 0.31 -0.95
CA TRP A 148 -3.84 0.04 -0.74
C TRP A 148 -4.11 -0.75 0.54
N ALA A 149 -3.24 -1.71 0.87
CA ALA A 149 -3.29 -2.39 2.16
C ALA A 149 -3.12 -1.40 3.33
N TYR A 150 -2.16 -0.48 3.25
CA TYR A 150 -1.95 0.56 4.26
C TYR A 150 -3.12 1.52 4.38
N ALA A 151 -3.73 1.93 3.27
CA ALA A 151 -4.96 2.73 3.29
C ALA A 151 -6.08 2.01 4.06
N GLY A 152 -6.29 0.71 3.79
CA GLY A 152 -7.24 -0.11 4.53
C GLY A 152 -6.93 -0.18 6.04
N MET A 153 -5.66 -0.36 6.40
CA MET A 153 -5.23 -0.34 7.82
C MET A 153 -5.54 1.01 8.49
N LEU A 154 -5.25 2.13 7.82
CA LEU A 154 -5.53 3.46 8.35
C LEU A 154 -7.02 3.69 8.58
N LEU A 155 -7.89 3.18 7.70
CA LEU A 155 -9.35 3.25 7.90
C LEU A 155 -9.80 2.50 9.15
N VAL A 156 -9.22 1.33 9.43
CA VAL A 156 -9.51 0.59 10.68
C VAL A 156 -9.07 1.40 11.89
N VAL A 157 -7.88 2.00 11.85
CA VAL A 157 -7.35 2.86 12.93
C VAL A 157 -8.30 4.03 13.18
N ILE A 158 -8.68 4.76 12.13
CA ILE A 158 -9.62 5.89 12.24
C ILE A 158 -10.94 5.43 12.83
N GLY A 159 -11.49 4.30 12.35
CA GLY A 159 -12.72 3.73 12.90
C GLY A 159 -12.63 3.39 14.40
N VAL A 160 -11.50 2.84 14.85
CA VAL A 160 -11.26 2.55 16.27
C VAL A 160 -11.15 3.82 17.09
N LEU A 161 -10.43 4.84 16.61
CA LEU A 161 -10.27 6.12 17.30
C LEU A 161 -11.62 6.85 17.44
N VAL A 162 -12.40 6.94 16.36
CA VAL A 162 -13.74 7.55 16.38
C VAL A 162 -14.67 6.83 17.35
N ARG A 163 -14.62 5.50 17.42
CA ARG A 163 -15.39 4.73 18.40
C ARG A 163 -14.98 5.03 19.84
N ARG A 164 -13.68 5.15 20.12
CA ARG A 164 -13.17 5.49 21.46
C ARG A 164 -13.62 6.87 21.92
N THR A 165 -13.45 7.90 21.08
CA THR A 165 -13.87 9.28 21.41
C THR A 165 -15.37 9.38 21.70
N ARG A 166 -16.21 8.61 21.00
CA ARG A 166 -17.66 8.57 21.25
C ARG A 166 -18.02 7.91 22.59
N SER A 167 -17.22 6.97 23.08
CA SER A 167 -17.44 6.33 24.38
C SER A 167 -17.09 7.25 25.53
N ASP A 168 -16.03 8.05 25.41
CA ASP A 168 -15.59 8.98 26.46
C ASP A 168 -16.62 10.09 26.72
N HIS A 169 -17.35 10.54 25.70
CA HIS A 169 -18.43 11.53 25.84
C HIS A 169 -19.71 10.98 26.48
N ARG A 170 -19.87 9.66 26.59
CA ARG A 170 -21.09 9.04 27.14
C ARG A 170 -21.04 8.77 28.63
N VAL A 171 -19.92 9.01 29.31
CA VAL A 171 -19.85 8.90 30.77
C VAL A 171 -20.32 10.25 31.34
N PRO A 172 -21.58 10.37 31.82
CA PRO A 172 -22.02 11.59 32.46
C PRO A 172 -21.19 11.75 33.72
N GLN A 173 -20.68 12.95 33.98
CA GLN A 173 -20.10 13.28 35.28
C GLN A 173 -21.24 13.24 36.30
N ALA A 174 -21.47 12.08 36.90
CA ALA A 174 -22.26 11.96 38.11
C ALA A 174 -21.45 12.64 39.22
N GLY A 175 -21.75 13.92 39.44
CA GLY A 175 -21.40 14.65 40.66
C GLY A 175 -22.34 14.29 41.80
#